data_AF-K9TCL5-F1
#
_entry.id   AF-K9TCL5-F1
#
_cell.length_a   1.000
_cell.length_b   1.000
_cell.length_c   1.000
_cell.angle_alpha   90.00
_cell.angle_beta   90.00
_cell.angle_gamma   90.00
#
_symmetry.space_group_name_H-M   'P 1'
#
loop_
_entity.id
_entity.type
_entity.pdbx_description
1 polymer ?
#
loop_
_entity_poly.entity_id
_entity_poly.type
_entity_poly.pdbx_seq_one_letter_code
_entity_poly.pdbx_strand_id
1 'polypeptide(L)'
;MLTEIFPFEFAVDTTALAGTSLWSLALYMGLSSLTEWVIEQLNRWFNFADRALYTSEKEFERSKRARESQNALYASVFSIVPFLAMGGLCNWGVQFTLGSSWAISVGIIACIICGVYELGRRDGMS
;
A
#
# COMPACT_ATOMS: atom_id res chain seq x y z
N MET A 1 28.83 -11.52 -6.13
CA MET A 1 29.26 -12.39 -5.00
C MET A 1 28.12 -12.63 -3.99
N LEU A 2 26.84 -12.60 -4.41
CA LEU A 2 25.66 -12.96 -3.58
C LEU A 2 24.88 -14.12 -4.20
N THR A 3 25.44 -14.75 -5.24
CA THR A 3 24.77 -15.71 -6.12
C THR A 3 24.83 -17.17 -5.63
N GLU A 4 25.51 -17.45 -4.51
CA GLU A 4 25.71 -18.83 -4.01
C GLU A 4 24.86 -19.19 -2.78
N ILE A 5 24.03 -18.29 -2.25
CA ILE A 5 23.29 -18.52 -0.99
C ILE A 5 21.87 -19.08 -1.23
N PHE A 6 21.31 -18.98 -2.44
CA PHE A 6 19.96 -19.47 -2.73
C PHE A 6 19.94 -20.43 -3.95
N PRO A 7 19.34 -21.63 -3.83
CA PRO A 7 19.20 -22.59 -4.94
C PRO A 7 18.12 -22.19 -5.98
N PHE A 8 17.59 -20.97 -5.86
CA PHE A 8 16.59 -20.41 -6.76
C PHE A 8 17.14 -19.09 -7.33
N GLU A 9 17.30 -19.01 -8.64
CA GLU A 9 17.49 -17.73 -9.32
C GLU A 9 16.17 -16.95 -9.24
N PHE A 10 16.05 -16.04 -8.27
CA PHE A 10 15.02 -15.02 -8.29
C PHE A 10 15.34 -14.05 -9.43
N ALA A 11 14.95 -14.41 -10.65
CA ALA A 11 14.91 -13.48 -11.77
C ALA A 11 13.79 -12.46 -11.48
N VAL A 12 14.15 -11.38 -10.80
CA VAL A 12 13.23 -10.27 -10.56
C VAL A 12 12.93 -9.63 -11.90
N ASP A 13 11.76 -9.96 -12.45
CA ASP A 13 11.27 -9.36 -13.66
C ASP A 13 10.93 -7.88 -13.40
N THR A 14 11.73 -7.00 -13.98
CA THR A 14 11.56 -5.54 -13.87
C THR A 14 10.22 -5.08 -14.46
N THR A 15 9.69 -5.79 -15.46
CA THR A 15 8.39 -5.48 -16.07
C THR A 15 7.25 -5.81 -15.13
N ALA A 16 7.34 -6.94 -14.42
CA ALA A 16 6.40 -7.29 -13.38
C ALA A 16 6.44 -6.27 -12.23
N LEU A 17 7.63 -5.85 -11.80
CA LEU A 17 7.77 -4.84 -10.73
C LEU A 17 7.19 -3.47 -11.14
N ALA A 18 7.40 -3.06 -12.38
CA ALA A 18 6.79 -1.85 -12.93
C ALA A 18 5.25 -1.97 -13.02
N GLY A 19 4.72 -3.09 -13.51
CA GLY A 19 3.28 -3.30 -13.63
C GLY A 19 2.57 -3.39 -12.27
N THR A 20 3.16 -4.09 -11.31
CA THR A 20 2.64 -4.19 -9.93
C THR A 20 2.60 -2.85 -9.22
N SER A 21 3.65 -2.02 -9.36
CA SER A 21 3.69 -0.68 -8.78
C SER A 21 2.64 0.26 -9.39
N LEU A 22 2.44 0.20 -10.72
CA LEU A 22 1.36 0.94 -11.39
C LEU A 22 -0.01 0.53 -10.86
N TRP A 23 -0.29 -0.77 -10.81
CA TRP A 23 -1.58 -1.26 -10.27
C TRP A 23 -1.78 -0.92 -8.79
N SER A 24 -0.73 -1.03 -7.98
CA SER A 24 -0.78 -0.64 -6.57
C SER A 24 -1.13 0.84 -6.42
N LEU A 25 -0.51 1.72 -7.23
CA LEU A 25 -0.79 3.15 -7.22
C LEU A 25 -2.23 3.44 -7.68
N ALA A 26 -2.66 2.81 -8.77
CA ALA A 26 -4.02 2.96 -9.30
C ALA A 26 -5.07 2.57 -8.26
N LEU A 27 -4.90 1.41 -7.61
CA LEU A 27 -5.81 0.95 -6.56
C LEU A 27 -5.79 1.86 -5.33
N TYR A 28 -4.61 2.31 -4.91
CA TYR A 28 -4.46 3.22 -3.77
C TYR A 28 -5.21 4.55 -3.99
N MET A 29 -5.15 5.10 -5.20
CA MET A 29 -5.86 6.33 -5.57
C MET A 29 -7.35 6.10 -5.85
N GLY A 30 -7.69 5.02 -6.56
CA GLY A 30 -9.06 4.75 -7.00
C GLY A 30 -9.99 4.26 -5.89
N LEU A 31 -9.43 3.64 -4.84
CA LEU A 31 -10.18 3.10 -3.71
C LEU A 31 -9.99 3.96 -2.46
N SER A 32 -10.14 5.28 -2.57
CA SER A 32 -9.84 6.23 -1.49
C SER A 32 -10.51 5.87 -0.15
N SER A 33 -11.79 5.49 -0.16
CA SER A 33 -12.51 5.07 1.06
C SER A 33 -11.93 3.81 1.68
N LEU A 34 -11.45 2.87 0.87
CA LEU A 34 -10.77 1.67 1.35
C LEU A 34 -9.41 2.04 1.94
N THR A 35 -8.67 2.94 1.28
CA THR A 35 -7.38 3.43 1.76
C THR A 35 -7.51 4.07 3.14
N GLU A 36 -8.47 4.97 3.32
CA GLU A 36 -8.77 5.61 4.61
C GLU A 36 -9.15 4.58 5.68
N TRP A 37 -10.01 3.62 5.34
CA TRP A 37 -10.41 2.54 6.25
C TRP A 37 -9.22 1.65 6.69
N VAL A 38 -8.34 1.29 5.76
CA VAL A 38 -7.13 0.50 6.05
C VAL A 38 -6.19 1.29 6.98
N ILE A 39 -5.96 2.58 6.71
CA ILE A 39 -5.13 3.44 7.55
C ILE A 39 -5.72 3.51 8.96
N GLU A 40 -7.04 3.70 9.09
CA GLU A 40 -7.68 3.77 10.39
C GLU A 40 -7.55 2.46 11.17
N GLN A 41 -7.75 1.32 10.50
CA GLN A 41 -7.63 0.02 11.14
C GLN A 41 -6.19 -0.30 11.58
N LEU A 42 -5.19 0.07 10.76
CA LEU A 42 -3.78 -0.05 11.12
C LEU A 42 -3.42 0.88 12.28
N ASN A 43 -3.94 2.11 12.28
CA ASN A 43 -3.71 3.05 13.38
C ASN A 43 -4.32 2.53 14.68
N ARG A 44 -5.56 2.01 14.64
CA ARG A 44 -6.21 1.36 15.80
C ARG A 44 -5.40 0.17 16.30
N TRP A 45 -4.88 -0.65 15.39
CA TRP A 45 -4.06 -1.80 15.75
C TRP A 45 -2.72 -1.39 16.36
N PHE A 46 -2.01 -0.40 15.79
CA PHE A 46 -0.77 0.12 16.36
C PHE A 46 -0.98 0.75 17.73
N ASN A 47 -2.05 1.52 17.93
CA ASN A 47 -2.39 2.08 19.24
C ASN A 47 -2.74 0.98 20.26
N PHE A 48 -3.39 -0.10 19.84
CA PHE A 48 -3.62 -1.27 20.69
C PHE A 48 -2.31 -2.00 21.04
N ALA A 49 -1.45 -2.24 20.06
CA ALA A 49 -0.17 -2.92 20.26
C ALA A 49 0.76 -2.11 21.19
N ASP A 50 0.83 -0.79 21.00
CA ASP A 50 1.60 0.11 21.88
C ASP A 50 1.04 0.09 23.30
N ARG A 51 -0.29 0.06 23.48
CA ARG A 51 -0.92 -0.06 24.79
C ARG A 51 -0.68 -1.42 25.45
N ALA A 52 -0.65 -2.51 24.69
CA ALA A 52 -0.42 -3.86 25.20
C ALA A 52 1.02 -4.08 25.71
N LEU A 53 1.97 -3.27 25.24
CA LEU A 53 3.37 -3.33 25.65
C LEU A 53 3.65 -2.70 27.03
N TYR A 54 2.68 -1.99 27.64
CA TYR A 54 2.88 -1.32 28.93
C TYR A 54 1.93 -1.80 30.03
N THR A 55 2.53 -2.06 31.20
CA THR A 55 1.82 -2.37 32.47
C THR A 55 1.62 -1.13 33.36
N SER A 56 2.17 0.06 33.02
CA SER A 56 2.13 1.27 33.87
C SER A 56 1.64 2.53 33.14
N GLU A 57 0.54 3.13 33.61
CA GLU A 57 -0.15 4.28 32.99
C GLU A 57 0.64 5.60 33.01
N LYS A 58 1.62 5.75 33.92
CA LYS A 58 2.35 7.02 34.14
C LYS A 58 3.39 7.35 33.06
N GLU A 59 3.95 6.35 32.38
CA GLU A 59 4.90 6.56 31.27
C GLU A 59 4.19 6.82 29.93
N PHE A 60 2.97 6.30 29.79
CA PHE A 60 2.15 6.44 28.60
C PHE A 60 1.69 7.89 28.39
N GLU A 61 1.14 8.54 29.43
CA GLU A 61 0.63 9.91 29.34
C GLU A 61 1.72 10.95 29.01
N ARG A 62 2.98 10.70 29.39
CA ARG A 62 4.09 11.65 29.16
C ARG A 62 4.56 11.69 27.70
N SER A 63 4.36 10.62 26.94
CA SER A 63 4.82 10.51 25.53
C SER A 63 3.70 10.32 24.50
N LYS A 64 2.44 10.30 24.94
CA LYS A 64 1.23 10.02 24.16
C LYS A 64 1.13 10.76 22.83
N ARG A 65 1.20 12.10 22.85
CA ARG A 65 0.99 12.93 21.65
C ARG A 65 2.05 12.73 20.57
N ALA A 66 3.31 12.48 20.96
CA ALA A 66 4.40 12.25 20.03
C ALA A 66 4.35 10.83 19.42
N ARG A 67 3.78 9.86 20.14
CA ARG A 67 3.64 8.48 19.68
C ARG A 67 2.38 8.26 18.85
N GLU A 68 1.27 8.90 19.19
CA GLU A 68 0.04 8.87 18.36
C GLU A 68 0.31 9.42 16.95
N SER A 69 1.12 10.48 16.83
CA SER A 69 1.52 11.00 15.52
C SER A 69 2.44 10.03 14.77
N GLN A 70 3.38 9.37 15.47
CA GLN A 70 4.21 8.32 14.86
C GLN A 70 3.38 7.13 14.40
N ASN A 71 2.44 6.65 15.21
CA ASN A 71 1.56 5.53 14.85
C ASN A 71 0.66 5.87 13.67
N ALA A 72 0.16 7.10 13.58
CA ALA A 72 -0.57 7.57 12.41
C ALA A 72 0.30 7.59 11.14
N LEU A 73 1.57 8.02 11.24
CA LEU A 73 2.52 7.96 10.13
C LEU A 73 2.83 6.52 9.73
N TYR A 74 3.12 5.64 10.69
CA TYR A 74 3.36 4.22 10.43
C TYR A 74 2.13 3.56 9.80
N ALA A 75 0.91 3.85 10.27
CA ALA A 75 -0.32 3.36 9.67
C ALA A 75 -0.47 3.79 8.21
N SER A 76 -0.15 5.05 7.90
CA SER A 76 -0.18 5.57 6.53
C SER A 76 0.87 4.93 5.62
N VAL A 77 2.04 4.52 6.14
CA VAL A 77 3.08 3.86 5.34
C VAL A 77 2.77 2.37 5.18
N PHE A 78 2.37 1.70 6.26
CA PHE A 78 2.01 0.28 6.23
C PHE A 78 0.74 0.00 5.42
N SER A 79 -0.14 1.00 5.25
CA SER A 79 -1.31 0.84 4.38
C SER A 79 -0.93 0.55 2.94
N ILE A 80 0.27 0.92 2.48
CA ILE A 80 0.74 0.65 1.11
C ILE A 80 0.90 -0.87 0.87
N VAL A 81 1.23 -1.65 1.89
CA VAL A 81 1.50 -3.10 1.79
C VAL A 81 0.32 -3.89 1.20
N PRO A 82 -0.93 -3.79 1.71
CA PRO A 82 -2.07 -4.49 1.10
C PRO A 82 -2.32 -4.05 -0.34
N PHE A 83 -2.09 -2.78 -0.70
CA PHE A 83 -2.22 -2.33 -2.09
C PHE A 83 -1.12 -2.87 -2.99
N LEU A 84 0.10 -3.04 -2.49
CA LEU A 84 1.17 -3.72 -3.24
C LEU A 84 0.82 -5.18 -3.50
N ALA A 85 0.25 -5.88 -2.52
CA ALA A 85 -0.21 -7.25 -2.68
C ALA A 85 -1.34 -7.33 -3.73
N MET A 86 -2.37 -6.49 -3.62
CA MET A 86 -3.46 -6.45 -4.60
C MET A 86 -2.99 -6.01 -5.98
N GLY A 87 -2.09 -5.04 -6.07
CA GLY A 87 -1.49 -4.60 -7.33
C GLY A 87 -0.68 -5.70 -8.00
N GLY A 88 0.03 -6.49 -7.18
CA GLY A 88 0.63 -7.79 -7.53
C GLY A 88 -0.35 -8.72 -8.24
N LEU A 89 -1.48 -8.98 -7.58
CA LEU A 89 -2.53 -9.86 -8.08
C LEU A 89 -3.18 -9.34 -9.36
N CYS A 90 -3.46 -8.03 -9.45
CA CYS A 90 -4.02 -7.41 -10.65
C CYS A 90 -3.06 -7.51 -11.84
N ASN A 91 -1.79 -7.17 -11.64
CA ASN A 91 -0.78 -7.30 -12.69
C ASN A 91 -0.64 -8.74 -13.16
N TRP A 92 -0.58 -9.70 -12.22
CA TRP A 92 -0.50 -11.12 -12.54
C TRP A 92 -1.74 -11.60 -13.31
N GLY A 93 -2.94 -11.16 -12.93
CA GLY A 93 -4.18 -11.47 -13.64
C GLY A 93 -4.20 -10.92 -15.07
N VAL A 94 -3.71 -9.69 -15.29
CA VAL A 94 -3.60 -9.12 -16.64
C VAL A 94 -2.55 -9.86 -17.46
N GLN A 95 -1.40 -10.20 -16.88
CA GLN A 95 -0.39 -10.99 -17.57
C GLN A 95 -0.91 -12.37 -17.97
N PHE A 96 -1.67 -13.03 -17.10
CA PHE A 96 -2.25 -14.35 -17.38
C PHE A 96 -3.32 -14.30 -18.48
N THR A 97 -4.09 -13.21 -18.56
CA THR A 97 -5.24 -13.11 -19.48
C THR A 97 -4.90 -12.48 -20.82
N LEU A 98 -4.19 -11.34 -20.81
CA LEU A 98 -3.87 -10.55 -22.02
C LEU A 98 -2.41 -10.66 -22.45
N GLY A 99 -1.54 -11.26 -21.62
CA GLY A 99 -0.11 -11.40 -21.89
C GLY A 99 0.76 -10.25 -21.35
N SER A 100 2.07 -10.46 -21.37
CA SER A 100 3.05 -9.56 -20.73
C SER A 100 3.07 -8.15 -21.29
N SER A 101 2.76 -7.96 -22.58
CA SER A 101 2.79 -6.65 -23.23
C SER A 101 1.66 -5.72 -22.77
N TRP A 102 0.54 -6.27 -22.32
CA TRP A 102 -0.63 -5.50 -21.89
C TRP A 102 -0.57 -5.08 -20.43
N ALA A 103 0.21 -5.79 -19.61
CA ALA A 103 0.29 -5.57 -18.18
C ALA A 103 0.65 -4.12 -17.80
N ILE A 104 1.67 -3.56 -18.46
CA ILE A 104 2.12 -2.20 -18.20
C ILE A 104 1.13 -1.17 -18.76
N SER A 105 0.67 -1.35 -20.01
CA SER A 105 -0.25 -0.42 -20.67
C SER A 105 -1.57 -0.27 -19.91
N VAL A 106 -2.15 -1.40 -19.47
CA VAL A 106 -3.39 -1.39 -18.68
C VAL A 106 -3.16 -0.76 -17.31
N GLY A 107 -2.01 -1.02 -16.67
CA GLY A 107 -1.64 -0.37 -15.42
C GLY A 107 -1.52 1.16 -15.54
N ILE A 108 -0.93 1.66 -16.61
CA ILE A 108 -0.85 3.11 -16.89
C ILE A 108 -2.25 3.70 -17.08
N ILE A 109 -3.11 3.04 -17.88
CA ILE A 109 -4.49 3.49 -18.09
C ILE A 109 -5.26 3.52 -16.75
N ALA A 110 -5.12 2.50 -15.93
CA ALA A 110 -5.72 2.44 -14.60
C ALA A 110 -5.25 3.61 -13.72
N CYS A 111 -3.93 3.91 -13.70
CA CYS A 111 -3.40 5.08 -13.00
C CYS A 111 -4.02 6.39 -13.47
N ILE A 112 -4.15 6.59 -14.79
CA ILE A 112 -4.74 7.80 -15.36
C ILE A 112 -6.20 7.93 -14.94
N ILE A 113 -7.00 6.86 -15.08
CA ILE A 113 -8.42 6.86 -14.73
C ILE A 113 -8.61 7.12 -13.24
N CYS A 114 -7.89 6.40 -12.38
CA CYS A 114 -7.97 6.57 -10.92
C CYS A 114 -7.46 7.95 -10.49
N GLY A 115 -6.44 8.49 -11.16
CA GLY A 115 -5.95 9.85 -10.93
C GLY A 115 -6.98 10.93 -11.26
N VAL A 116 -7.64 10.82 -12.41
CA VAL A 116 -8.73 11.73 -12.80
C VAL A 116 -9.92 11.61 -11.86
N TYR A 117 -10.30 10.38 -11.50
CA TYR A 117 -11.36 10.13 -10.52
C TYR A 117 -11.07 10.77 -9.16
N GLU A 118 -9.86 10.58 -8.63
CA GLU A 118 -9.48 11.13 -7.33
C GLU A 118 -9.46 12.67 -7.35
N LEU A 119 -9.01 13.29 -8.44
CA LEU A 119 -9.10 14.73 -8.62
C LEU A 119 -10.56 15.22 -8.61
N GLY A 120 -11.43 14.55 -9.36
CA GLY A 120 -12.86 14.89 -9.40
C GLY A 120 -13.56 14.69 -8.06
N ARG A 121 -13.22 13.61 -7.33
CA ARG A 121 -13.73 13.36 -5.98
C ARG A 121 -13.34 14.47 -5.01
N ARG A 122 -12.08 14.93 -5.07
CA ARG A 122 -11.58 16.02 -4.21
C ARG A 122 -12.26 17.35 -4.51
N ASP A 123 -12.48 17.66 -5.78
CA ASP A 123 -13.19 18.88 -6.19
C ASP A 123 -14.63 18.88 -5.65
N GLY A 124 -15.34 17.74 -5.72
CA GLY A 124 -16.69 17.61 -5.17
C GLY A 124 -16.80 17.66 -3.64
N MET A 125 -15.69 17.66 -2.91
CA MET A 125 -15.65 17.83 -1.45
C MET A 125 -15.32 19.26 -1.00
N SER A 126 -14.94 20.15 -1.93
CA SER A 126 -14.68 21.57 -1.67
C SER A 126 -15.95 22.42 -1.80
#